data_AF-C5YLP1-F1
#
_entry.id   AF-C5YLP1-F1
#
_cell.length_a   1.000
_cell.length_b   1.000
_cell.length_c   1.000
_cell.angle_alpha   90.00
_cell.angle_beta   90.00
_cell.angle_gamma   90.00
#
_symmetry.space_group_name_H-M   'P 1'
#
loop_
_entity.id
_entity.type
_entity.pdbx_description
1 polymer ?
#
loop_
_entity_poly.entity_id
_entity_poly.type
_entity_poly.pdbx_seq_one_letter_code
_entity_poly.pdbx_strand_id
1 'polypeptide(L)' 'MVTLGKKTKISKGMVSLRRKRPFQLMVLRRLRELKKIVPVGARRKAGVDVVLRQTAEYICALELKVAMLRRLSDIYGV' A
#
# COMPACT_ATOMS: atom_id res chain seq x y z
N MET A 1 -49.44 -10.27 10.60
CA MET A 1 -48.09 -10.63 10.11
C MET A 1 -47.35 -9.35 9.77
N VAL A 2 -46.37 -8.95 10.59
CA VAL A 2 -45.53 -7.78 10.33
C VAL A 2 -44.14 -8.29 9.95
N THR A 3 -43.77 -8.16 8.68
CA THR A 3 -42.43 -8.51 8.20
C THR A 3 -41.45 -7.42 8.59
N LEU A 4 -40.65 -7.69 9.62
CA LEU A 4 -39.63 -6.79 10.14
C LEU A 4 -38.43 -6.74 9.18
N GLY A 5 -38.13 -5.55 8.66
CA GLY A 5 -37.05 -5.29 7.72
C GLY A 5 -35.67 -5.72 8.22
N LYS A 6 -34.89 -6.33 7.32
CA LYS A 6 -33.44 -6.55 7.48
C LYS A 6 -32.72 -5.21 7.54
N LYS A 7 -32.47 -4.70 8.76
CA LYS A 7 -31.48 -3.64 8.99
C LYS A 7 -30.09 -4.22 8.77
N THR A 8 -29.50 -3.91 7.62
CA THR A 8 -28.07 -4.05 7.35
C THR A 8 -27.32 -3.27 8.43
N LYS A 9 -26.72 -3.98 9.40
CA LYS A 9 -25.86 -3.40 10.45
C LYS A 9 -24.56 -2.90 9.79
N ILE A 10 -24.62 -1.79 9.06
CA ILE A 10 -23.44 -1.07 8.61
C ILE A 10 -22.80 -0.46 9.85
N SER A 11 -21.90 -1.24 10.46
CA SER A 11 -20.66 -0.80 11.09
C SER A 11 -20.69 0.57 11.79
N LYS A 12 -21.51 0.74 12.84
CA LYS A 12 -21.34 1.86 13.79
C LYS A 12 -19.93 1.89 14.41
N GLY A 13 -19.24 0.75 14.46
CA GLY A 13 -17.87 0.61 14.96
C GLY A 13 -16.78 1.17 14.06
N MET A 14 -16.92 1.16 12.72
CA MET A 14 -15.92 1.79 11.84
C MET A 14 -15.98 3.32 11.90
N VAL A 15 -17.16 3.89 12.14
CA VAL A 15 -17.34 5.33 12.25
C VAL A 15 -16.72 5.86 13.54
N SER A 16 -16.78 5.10 14.64
CA SER A 16 -16.13 5.48 15.91
C SER A 16 -14.60 5.38 15.86
N LEU A 17 -14.05 4.39 15.14
CA LEU A 17 -12.61 4.27 14.91
C LEU A 17 -12.05 5.45 14.08
N ARG A 18 -12.80 5.92 13.07
CA ARG A 18 -12.46 7.13 12.30
C ARG A 18 -12.33 8.37 13.20
N ARG A 19 -13.19 8.49 14.22
CA ARG A 19 -13.15 9.63 15.16
C ARG A 19 -12.03 9.53 16.20
N LYS A 20 -11.66 8.32 16.65
CA LYS A 20 -10.69 8.16 17.74
C LYS A 20 -9.22 8.12 17.31
N ARG A 21 -8.89 7.63 16.10
CA ARG A 21 -7.49 7.49 15.64
C ARG A 21 -7.31 7.76 14.13
N PRO A 22 -7.50 9.01 13.70
CA PRO A 22 -7.40 9.39 12.27
C PRO A 22 -6.02 9.09 11.68
N PHE A 23 -4.95 9.34 12.44
CA PHE A 23 -3.57 9.12 12.00
C PHE A 23 -3.29 7.65 11.69
N GLN A 24 -3.65 6.73 12.59
CA GLN A 24 -3.44 5.28 12.38
C GLN A 24 -4.17 4.79 11.13
N LEU A 25 -5.39 5.26 10.90
CA LEU A 25 -6.15 4.92 9.69
C LEU A 25 -5.51 5.46 8.42
N MET A 26 -4.96 6.68 8.47
CA MET A 26 -4.23 7.27 7.35
C MET A 26 -2.99 6.44 7.02
N VAL A 27 -2.20 6.08 8.03
CA VAL A 27 -1.01 5.22 7.89
C VAL A 27 -1.38 3.86 7.30
N LEU A 28 -2.44 3.21 7.80
CA LEU A 28 -2.90 1.93 7.26
C LEU A 28 -3.40 2.02 5.81
N ARG A 29 -3.99 3.15 5.40
CA ARG A 29 -4.34 3.39 3.99
C ARG A 29 -3.07 3.51 3.14
N ARG A 30 -2.10 4.32 3.56
CA ARG A 30 -0.82 4.48 2.83
C ARG A 30 -0.06 3.16 2.72
N LEU A 31 -0.01 2.36 3.78
CA LEU A 31 0.60 1.03 3.76
C LEU A 31 -0.09 0.06 2.80
N ARG A 32 -1.43 0.12 2.69
CA ARG A 32 -2.16 -0.69 1.71
C ARG A 32 -1.84 -0.29 0.28
N GLU A 33 -1.73 1.01 0.00
CA GLU A 33 -1.31 1.47 -1.33
C GLU A 33 0.14 1.06 -1.63
N LEU A 34 1.04 1.18 -0.66
CA LEU A 34 2.44 0.77 -0.82
C LEU A 34 2.56 -0.72 -1.17
N LYS A 35 1.78 -1.58 -0.50
CA LYS A 35 1.72 -3.03 -0.78
C LYS A 35 1.23 -3.38 -2.19
N LYS A 36 0.52 -2.49 -2.88
CA LYS A 36 0.10 -2.70 -4.27
C LYS A 36 1.25 -2.46 -5.26
N ILE A 37 2.15 -1.52 -4.93
CA ILE A 37 3.25 -1.05 -5.78
C ILE A 37 4.48 -1.95 -5.64
N VAL A 38 4.82 -2.33 -4.41
CA VAL A 38 6.01 -3.15 -4.12
C VAL A 38 5.82 -4.58 -4.67
N PRO A 39 6.85 -5.18 -5.29
CA PRO A 39 6.76 -6.52 -5.87
C PRO A 39 6.24 -7.60 -4.91
N VAL A 40 5.73 -8.69 -5.49
CA VAL A 40 4.82 -9.72 -4.94
C VAL A 40 5.21 -10.28 -3.55
N GLY A 41 6.47 -10.18 -3.12
CA GLY A 41 6.93 -10.56 -1.78
C GLY A 41 6.25 -9.83 -0.61
N ALA A 42 5.66 -8.66 -0.83
CA ALA A 42 4.96 -7.87 0.21
C ALA A 42 3.46 -8.21 0.36
N ARG A 43 2.88 -8.98 -0.58
CA ARG A 43 1.41 -9.06 -0.76
C ARG A 43 0.71 -9.95 0.26
N ARG A 44 1.35 -10.98 0.82
CA ARG A 44 0.72 -11.89 1.79
C ARG A 44 1.32 -11.73 3.18
N LYS A 45 0.53 -11.19 4.12
CA LYS A 45 0.80 -11.14 5.56
C LYS A 45 2.19 -10.63 6.00
N ALA A 46 2.90 -9.86 5.17
CA ALA A 46 4.14 -9.22 5.59
C ALA A 46 3.86 -8.12 6.63
N GLY A 47 4.63 -8.14 7.72
CA GLY A 47 4.66 -7.10 8.75
C GLY A 47 5.09 -5.75 8.17
N VAL A 48 4.86 -4.66 8.91
CA VAL A 48 5.15 -3.29 8.43
C VAL A 48 6.63 -3.13 8.11
N ASP A 49 7.53 -3.64 8.96
CA ASP A 49 8.97 -3.52 8.79
C ASP A 49 9.49 -4.22 7.53
N VAL A 50 8.93 -5.41 7.25
CA VAL A 50 9.26 -6.17 6.03
C VAL A 50 8.85 -5.39 4.78
N VAL A 51 7.67 -4.76 4.81
CA VAL A 51 7.18 -3.94 3.69
C VAL A 51 8.08 -2.74 3.46
N LEU A 52 8.50 -2.05 4.52
CA LEU A 52 9.37 -0.89 4.42
C LEU A 52 10.76 -1.28 3.90
N ARG A 53 11.33 -2.37 4.39
CA ARG A 53 12.61 -2.90 3.90
C ARG A 53 12.55 -3.28 2.43
N GLN A 54 11.53 -4.06 2.03
CA GLN A 54 11.32 -4.42 0.62
C GLN A 54 11.09 -3.19 -0.27
N THR A 55 10.47 -2.14 0.27
CA THR A 55 10.31 -0.87 -0.45
C THR A 55 11.68 -0.22 -0.69
N ALA A 56 12.55 -0.15 0.31
CA ALA A 56 13.88 0.41 0.17
C ALA A 56 14.71 -0.39 -0.86
N GLU A 57 14.69 -1.71 -0.78
CA GLU A 57 15.35 -2.60 -1.75
C GLU A 57 14.80 -2.38 -3.18
N TYR A 58 13.48 -2.19 -3.31
CA TYR A 58 12.84 -1.93 -4.60
C TYR A 58 13.21 -0.56 -5.18
N ILE A 59 13.28 0.49 -4.35
CA ILE A 59 13.73 1.83 -4.77
C ILE A 59 15.15 1.74 -5.31
N CYS A 60 16.08 1.14 -4.56
CA CYS A 60 17.46 0.99 -5.02
C CYS A 60 17.57 0.21 -6.34
N ALA A 61 16.77 -0.86 -6.51
CA ALA A 61 16.74 -1.62 -7.75
C ALA A 61 16.21 -0.79 -8.94
N LEU A 62 15.21 0.05 -8.72
CA LEU A 62 14.68 0.95 -9.76
C LEU A 62 15.68 2.05 -10.11
N GLU A 63 16.35 2.65 -9.11
CA GLU A 63 17.39 3.67 -9.33
C GLU A 63 18.53 3.12 -10.19
N LEU A 64 19.01 1.91 -9.87
CA LEU A 64 20.03 1.24 -10.68
C LEU A 64 19.57 0.99 -12.11
N LYS A 65 18.33 0.50 -12.30
CA LYS A 65 17.76 0.29 -13.65
C LYS A 65 17.67 1.60 -14.43
N VAL A 66 17.19 2.67 -13.80
CA VAL A 66 17.11 4.00 -14.44
C VAL A 66 18.51 4.50 -14.82
N ALA A 67 19.50 4.35 -13.94
CA ALA A 67 20.88 4.74 -14.24
C ALA A 67 21.47 3.98 -15.42
N MET A 68 21.25 2.66 -15.50
CA MET A 68 21.69 1.85 -16.64
C MET A 68 20.97 2.25 -17.93
N LEU A 69 19.64 2.42 -17.89
CA LEU A 69 18.87 2.82 -19.07
C LEU A 69 19.31 4.20 -19.59
N ARG A 70 19.59 5.16 -18.69
CA ARG A 70 20.15 6.46 -19.07
C ARG A 70 21.49 6.32 -19.79
N ARG A 71 22.42 5.54 -19.22
CA ARG A 71 23.71 5.26 -19.88
C ARG A 71 23.55 4.62 -21.26
N LEU A 72 22.59 3.72 -21.41
CA LEU A 72 22.28 3.11 -22.70
C LEU A 72 21.69 4.13 -23.67
N SER A 73 20.75 4.98 -23.24
CA SER A 73 20.24 6.10 -24.06
C SER A 73 21.38 7.00 -24.52
N ASP A 74 22.31 7.35 -23.63
CA ASP A 74 23.46 8.20 -23.96
C ASP A 74 24.37 7.56 -25.03
N ILE A 75 24.49 6.22 -25.03
CA ILE A 75 25.26 5.47 -26.03
C ILE A 75 24.52 5.39 -27.36
N TYR A 76 23.21 5.13 -27.33
CA TYR A 76 22.42 4.82 -28.53
C TYR A 76 21.66 6.03 -29.11
N GLY A 77 21.69 7.19 -28.45
CA GLY A 77 21.14 8.45 -28.93
C GLY A 77 19.62 8.50 -29.08
N VAL A 78 18.88 7.64 -28.36
CA VAL A 78 17.40 7.67 -28.29
C VAL A 78 16.93 8.70 -27.27
#